data_AF-A0A4Y9L301-F1
#
_entry.id   AF-A0A4Y9L301-F1
#
_cell.length_a   1.000
_cell.length_b   1.000
_cell.length_c   1.000
_cell.angle_alpha   90.00
_cell.angle_beta   90.00
_cell.angle_gamma   90.00
#
_symmetry.space_group_name_H-M   'P 1'
#
loop_
_entity.id
_entity.type
_entity.pdbx_description
1 polymer ?
#
loop_
_entity_poly.entity_id
_entity_poly.type
_entity_poly.pdbx_seq_one_letter_code
_entity_poly.pdbx_strand_id
1 'polypeptide(L)'
;MPGFFSGYEIVAETKNFLVTCEDDPGARQRAQSIGATCEADLFRLNQLFSTNFAAGMSSPHSIWVVVLKDDPSATANGWNYGYETEESSQIWIRRAFTAPPPPPPSLFPPDPPPLSGPDLNAAVIEFPRFVFVAELAEILMGFTGYGWDAGASPGEGLSNLLGALLHPRGYYDAGQGPRINQWLNGGSGNSPRFDFVTTTKNTDQDIYSYGCAILFINYLVYQRGIPLEKVIRAGGSTLAETYSRVTGEPASAAYPAFNALLAAHIRNSTTNSMRRDNIFPLLDAAHRSIQTTQGDPIDKGHFDEPNSTSFVVKPGLMCPPSAFDFFKHEQMVEQPIFAVARGMANARFNWSIDDVPAPVHGSWTQLTVNSPLTIKNPDGTVTTVANTTTLLYGILDVWNASVLYLKTLNRNGNTDLSVKVFAREAVELDGDVSAEESVSLTTVTWSAGEKLKDARKRCNPFYAEVNDSLWHLTEKLSDLKNRPDPPYERAVREIVHEVERLQKAVVRYSHAGGQTRSETWRQLGNRGELRSIDPVSSPLSLSRMRLPSVTHGQDRERSETE
;
A
#
# COMPACT_ATOMS: atom_id res chain seq x y z
N MET A 1 -34.57 -15.96 -29.12
CA MET A 1 -33.33 -16.24 -29.89
C MET A 1 -32.75 -17.60 -29.46
N PRO A 2 -33.24 -18.75 -29.94
CA PRO A 2 -32.68 -20.04 -29.56
C PRO A 2 -31.75 -20.57 -30.66
N GLY A 3 -30.42 -20.42 -30.49
CA GLY A 3 -29.42 -21.02 -31.38
C GLY A 3 -28.05 -20.34 -31.39
N PHE A 4 -27.99 -19.03 -31.18
CA PHE A 4 -26.75 -18.24 -31.29
C PHE A 4 -25.74 -18.51 -30.18
N PHE A 5 -26.20 -18.94 -29.00
CA PHE A 5 -25.37 -19.23 -27.83
C PHE A 5 -25.14 -20.73 -27.61
N SER A 6 -25.38 -21.58 -28.63
CA SER A 6 -25.18 -23.02 -28.46
C SER A 6 -23.72 -23.30 -28.11
N GLY A 7 -23.48 -23.85 -26.92
CA GLY A 7 -22.14 -24.12 -26.38
C GLY A 7 -21.62 -23.14 -25.32
N TYR A 8 -22.35 -22.04 -25.03
CA TYR A 8 -21.95 -21.09 -23.99
C TYR A 8 -23.03 -20.91 -22.91
N GLU A 9 -22.61 -20.92 -21.66
CA GLU A 9 -23.44 -20.59 -20.50
C GLU A 9 -23.46 -19.07 -20.29
N ILE A 10 -24.64 -18.52 -20.00
CA ILE A 10 -24.77 -17.13 -19.55
C ILE A 10 -24.43 -17.05 -18.06
N VAL A 11 -23.35 -16.36 -17.73
CA VAL A 11 -22.85 -16.22 -16.35
C VAL A 11 -23.33 -14.92 -15.72
N ALA A 12 -23.41 -13.84 -16.52
CA ALA A 12 -23.99 -12.58 -16.08
C ALA A 12 -24.71 -11.88 -17.24
N GLU A 13 -25.84 -11.27 -16.95
CA GLU A 13 -26.58 -10.39 -17.85
C GLU A 13 -26.84 -9.08 -17.10
N THR A 14 -26.26 -7.99 -17.60
CA THR A 14 -26.37 -6.65 -17.00
C THR A 14 -26.97 -5.69 -18.01
N LYS A 15 -27.04 -4.39 -17.68
CA LYS A 15 -27.57 -3.39 -18.59
C LYS A 15 -26.80 -3.35 -19.90
N ASN A 16 -25.47 -3.35 -19.81
CA ASN A 16 -24.58 -3.14 -20.95
C ASN A 16 -23.86 -4.41 -21.42
N PHE A 17 -23.89 -5.49 -20.64
CA PHE A 17 -23.09 -6.68 -20.92
C PHE A 17 -23.91 -7.96 -20.92
N LEU A 18 -23.56 -8.84 -21.86
CA LEU A 18 -23.84 -10.26 -21.79
C LEU A 18 -22.50 -10.98 -21.59
N VAL A 19 -22.29 -11.63 -20.45
CA VAL A 19 -21.06 -12.37 -20.14
C VAL A 19 -21.36 -13.85 -20.18
N THR A 20 -20.70 -14.55 -21.09
CA THR A 20 -20.87 -15.99 -21.31
C THR A 20 -19.55 -16.74 -21.15
N CYS A 21 -19.60 -18.04 -20.87
CA CYS A 21 -18.41 -18.89 -20.86
C CYS A 21 -18.64 -20.26 -21.51
N GLU A 22 -17.56 -20.90 -21.93
CA GLU A 22 -17.60 -22.34 -22.26
C GLU A 22 -17.90 -23.18 -21.02
N ASP A 23 -18.35 -24.42 -21.21
CA ASP A 23 -18.62 -25.38 -20.13
C ASP A 23 -17.30 -25.88 -19.48
N ASP A 24 -16.65 -24.97 -18.75
CA ASP A 24 -15.42 -25.19 -18.00
C ASP A 24 -15.48 -24.43 -16.66
N PRO A 25 -15.22 -25.08 -15.51
CA PRO A 25 -15.28 -24.42 -14.21
C PRO A 25 -14.36 -23.21 -14.07
N GLY A 26 -13.17 -23.25 -14.70
CA GLY A 26 -12.22 -22.14 -14.69
C GLY A 26 -12.71 -20.97 -15.54
N ALA A 27 -13.26 -21.25 -16.72
CA ALA A 27 -13.89 -20.25 -17.58
C ALA A 27 -15.07 -19.57 -16.87
N ARG A 28 -15.94 -20.36 -16.20
CA ARG A 28 -17.04 -19.84 -15.38
C ARG A 28 -16.55 -18.92 -14.27
N GLN A 29 -15.51 -19.30 -13.53
CA GLN A 29 -14.95 -18.46 -12.47
C GLN A 29 -14.42 -17.11 -13.01
N ARG A 30 -13.72 -17.12 -14.15
CA ARG A 30 -13.24 -15.89 -14.79
C ARG A 30 -14.38 -15.02 -15.33
N ALA A 31 -15.42 -15.63 -15.90
CA ALA A 31 -16.63 -14.93 -16.33
C ALA A 31 -17.36 -14.28 -15.14
N GLN A 32 -17.45 -14.96 -14.00
CA GLN A 32 -18.01 -14.39 -12.77
C GLN A 32 -17.18 -13.21 -12.27
N SER A 33 -15.85 -13.28 -12.32
CA SER A 33 -15.02 -12.17 -11.88
C SER A 33 -15.20 -10.94 -12.77
N ILE A 34 -15.27 -11.10 -14.10
CA ILE A 34 -15.57 -10.01 -15.04
C ILE A 34 -16.97 -9.46 -14.82
N GLY A 35 -18.00 -10.32 -14.74
CA GLY A 35 -19.39 -9.91 -14.56
C GLY A 35 -19.62 -9.11 -13.27
N ALA A 36 -18.77 -9.31 -12.25
CA ALA A 36 -18.85 -8.54 -11.00
C ALA A 36 -18.35 -7.09 -11.11
N THR A 37 -17.56 -6.73 -12.14
CA THR A 37 -16.96 -5.39 -12.27
C THR A 37 -17.28 -4.68 -13.59
N CYS A 38 -17.73 -5.40 -14.62
CA CYS A 38 -17.85 -4.88 -16.00
C CYS A 38 -18.59 -3.53 -16.12
N GLU A 39 -19.68 -3.34 -15.39
CA GLU A 39 -20.43 -2.07 -15.39
C GLU A 39 -19.66 -0.91 -14.74
N ALA A 40 -18.94 -1.18 -13.64
CA ALA A 40 -18.11 -0.19 -12.99
C ALA A 40 -16.89 0.17 -13.86
N ASP A 41 -16.30 -0.82 -14.52
CA ASP A 41 -15.16 -0.63 -15.42
C ASP A 41 -15.57 0.18 -16.65
N LEU A 42 -16.69 -0.15 -17.29
CA LEU A 42 -17.26 0.64 -18.38
C LEU A 42 -17.56 2.07 -17.96
N PHE A 43 -18.13 2.27 -16.77
CA PHE A 43 -18.38 3.60 -16.24
C PHE A 43 -17.08 4.41 -16.11
N ARG A 44 -16.00 3.82 -15.57
CA ARG A 44 -14.69 4.48 -15.46
C ARG A 44 -14.09 4.80 -16.82
N LEU A 45 -14.15 3.87 -17.77
CA LEU A 45 -13.65 4.12 -19.13
C LEU A 45 -14.48 5.21 -19.83
N ASN A 46 -15.80 5.22 -19.68
CA ASN A 46 -16.67 6.29 -20.19
C ASN A 46 -16.25 7.67 -19.67
N GLN A 47 -15.89 7.78 -18.38
CA GLN A 47 -15.38 9.04 -17.81
C GLN A 47 -14.06 9.48 -18.47
N LEU A 48 -13.12 8.55 -18.64
CA LEU A 48 -11.81 8.84 -19.23
C LEU A 48 -11.95 9.28 -20.70
N PHE A 49 -12.72 8.53 -21.49
CA PHE A 49 -12.99 8.80 -22.90
C PHE A 49 -14.03 9.91 -23.13
N SER A 50 -14.68 10.46 -22.10
CA SER A 50 -15.80 11.41 -22.24
C SER A 50 -16.95 10.91 -23.12
N THR A 51 -17.26 9.63 -22.99
CA THR A 51 -18.30 8.95 -23.77
C THR A 51 -19.42 8.47 -22.85
N ASN A 52 -20.53 8.08 -23.46
CA ASN A 52 -21.69 7.48 -22.85
C ASN A 52 -21.97 6.09 -23.45
N PHE A 53 -20.90 5.36 -23.80
CA PHE A 53 -20.99 4.05 -24.43
C PHE A 53 -21.79 3.09 -23.54
N ALA A 54 -23.00 2.76 -23.97
CA ALA A 54 -23.96 1.97 -23.21
C ALA A 54 -25.13 1.50 -24.11
N ALA A 55 -25.65 0.32 -23.79
CA ALA A 55 -26.84 -0.22 -24.43
C ALA A 55 -28.05 0.71 -24.23
N GLY A 56 -28.79 0.92 -25.32
CA GLY A 56 -29.97 1.78 -25.37
C GLY A 56 -29.69 3.29 -25.43
N MET A 57 -28.42 3.73 -25.34
CA MET A 57 -28.05 5.13 -25.53
C MET A 57 -27.20 5.33 -26.78
N SER A 58 -26.10 4.59 -26.90
CA SER A 58 -25.13 4.71 -27.99
C SER A 58 -25.08 3.48 -28.89
N SER A 59 -25.45 2.31 -28.36
CA SER A 59 -25.59 1.07 -29.12
C SER A 59 -26.96 0.44 -28.83
N PRO A 60 -27.66 -0.10 -29.83
CA PRO A 60 -28.87 -0.90 -29.59
C PRO A 60 -28.56 -2.29 -29.01
N HIS A 61 -27.28 -2.67 -28.91
CA HIS A 61 -26.82 -3.99 -28.47
C HIS A 61 -25.97 -3.90 -27.19
N SER A 62 -25.99 -4.97 -26.40
CA SER A 62 -25.04 -5.18 -25.30
C SER A 62 -23.66 -5.49 -25.84
N ILE A 63 -22.62 -5.31 -25.04
CA ILE A 63 -21.28 -5.86 -25.32
C ILE A 63 -21.32 -7.34 -24.93
N TRP A 64 -20.88 -8.21 -25.83
CA TRP A 64 -20.83 -9.65 -25.57
C TRP A 64 -19.41 -10.07 -25.19
N VAL A 65 -19.26 -10.58 -23.98
CA VAL A 65 -17.99 -11.12 -23.48
C VAL A 65 -18.06 -12.64 -23.47
N VAL A 66 -17.14 -13.28 -24.17
CA VAL A 66 -17.01 -14.74 -24.26
C VAL A 66 -15.75 -15.18 -23.53
N VAL A 67 -15.90 -15.93 -22.44
CA VAL A 67 -14.77 -16.50 -21.70
C VAL A 67 -14.59 -17.95 -22.10
N LEU A 68 -13.50 -18.21 -22.81
CA LEU A 68 -13.13 -19.54 -23.26
C LEU A 68 -12.48 -20.35 -22.15
N LYS A 69 -12.46 -21.67 -22.32
CA LYS A 69 -11.56 -22.56 -21.60
C LYS A 69 -10.12 -22.10 -21.76
N ASP A 70 -9.35 -22.24 -20.67
CA ASP A 70 -7.94 -21.85 -20.69
C ASP A 70 -7.16 -22.63 -21.74
N ASP A 71 -6.47 -21.91 -22.61
CA ASP A 71 -5.53 -22.46 -23.57
C ASP A 71 -4.11 -21.96 -23.24
N PRO A 72 -3.30 -22.76 -22.52
CA PRO A 72 -1.96 -22.36 -22.14
C PRO A 72 -0.99 -22.27 -23.34
N SER A 73 -1.37 -22.80 -24.51
CA SER A 73 -0.58 -22.68 -25.75
C SER A 73 -0.84 -21.39 -26.52
N ALA A 74 -1.89 -20.64 -26.15
CA ALA A 74 -2.23 -19.38 -26.78
C ALA A 74 -1.19 -18.30 -26.49
N THR A 75 -0.87 -17.50 -27.51
CA THR A 75 0.01 -16.32 -27.38
C THR A 75 -0.75 -15.06 -26.95
N ALA A 76 -2.07 -15.01 -27.19
CA ALA A 76 -2.94 -13.90 -26.82
C ALA A 76 -3.71 -14.21 -25.53
N ASN A 77 -3.84 -13.22 -24.64
CA ASN A 77 -4.63 -13.34 -23.42
C ASN A 77 -6.14 -13.19 -23.70
N GLY A 78 -6.47 -12.29 -24.63
CA GLY A 78 -7.80 -12.03 -25.15
C GLY A 78 -7.71 -11.38 -26.54
N TRP A 79 -8.87 -11.04 -27.11
CA TRP A 79 -9.00 -10.18 -28.28
C TRP A 79 -10.41 -9.58 -28.33
N ASN A 80 -10.60 -8.58 -29.18
CA ASN A 80 -11.90 -8.01 -29.51
C ASN A 80 -12.09 -7.93 -31.02
N TYR A 81 -13.34 -7.70 -31.44
CA TYR A 81 -13.69 -7.47 -32.85
C TYR A 81 -13.88 -5.99 -33.18
N GLY A 82 -13.48 -5.10 -32.27
CA GLY A 82 -13.65 -3.66 -32.41
C GLY A 82 -15.07 -3.17 -32.08
N TYR A 83 -15.29 -1.90 -32.39
CA TYR A 83 -16.61 -1.28 -32.23
C TYR A 83 -17.55 -1.71 -33.36
N GLU A 84 -18.66 -2.33 -32.98
CA GLU A 84 -19.69 -2.81 -33.90
C GLU A 84 -20.93 -1.91 -33.82
N THR A 85 -21.45 -1.48 -34.97
CA THR A 85 -22.65 -0.62 -35.05
C THR A 85 -23.93 -1.41 -35.33
N GLU A 86 -23.81 -2.60 -35.93
CA GLU A 86 -24.94 -3.42 -36.36
C GLU A 86 -25.18 -4.62 -35.45
N GLU A 87 -24.25 -4.91 -34.55
CA GLU A 87 -24.35 -6.00 -33.59
C GLU A 87 -23.66 -5.67 -32.26
N SER A 88 -23.59 -6.67 -31.38
CA SER A 88 -22.85 -6.56 -30.12
C SER A 88 -21.35 -6.50 -30.40
N SER A 89 -20.64 -5.48 -29.91
CA SER A 89 -19.17 -5.56 -29.83
C SER A 89 -18.78 -6.78 -29.01
N GLN A 90 -17.78 -7.52 -29.48
CA GLN A 90 -17.39 -8.80 -28.90
C GLN A 90 -16.00 -8.73 -28.28
N ILE A 91 -15.87 -9.28 -27.07
CA ILE A 91 -14.60 -9.47 -26.37
C ILE A 91 -14.46 -10.95 -26.03
N TRP A 92 -13.29 -11.51 -26.33
CA TRP A 92 -12.97 -12.91 -26.09
C TRP A 92 -11.82 -13.01 -25.11
N ILE A 93 -12.01 -13.77 -24.03
CA ILE A 93 -11.01 -13.99 -22.98
C ILE A 93 -10.55 -15.42 -23.07
N ARG A 94 -9.28 -15.65 -23.41
CA ARG A 94 -8.77 -16.99 -23.74
C ARG A 94 -7.89 -17.60 -22.66
N ARG A 95 -7.03 -16.80 -22.02
CA ARG A 95 -6.08 -17.33 -21.04
C ARG A 95 -6.54 -17.13 -19.61
N ALA A 96 -6.08 -18.02 -18.75
CA ALA A 96 -6.11 -17.88 -17.30
C ALA A 96 -4.70 -17.54 -16.78
N PHE A 97 -4.66 -16.86 -15.65
CA PHE A 97 -3.45 -16.82 -14.84
C PHE A 97 -3.44 -18.04 -13.93
N THR A 98 -2.42 -18.89 -14.08
CA THR A 98 -2.16 -19.98 -13.15
C THR A 98 -1.00 -19.57 -12.25
N ALA A 99 -1.27 -19.42 -10.96
CA ALA A 99 -0.22 -19.13 -9.99
C ALA A 99 0.82 -20.25 -10.01
N PRO A 100 2.13 -19.93 -9.99
CA PRO A 100 3.16 -20.94 -9.85
C PRO A 100 2.94 -21.74 -8.57
N PRO A 101 3.28 -23.04 -8.54
CA PRO A 101 3.17 -23.83 -7.33
C PRO A 101 3.96 -23.15 -6.20
N PRO A 102 3.44 -23.15 -4.96
CA PRO A 102 4.16 -22.55 -3.85
C PRO A 102 5.54 -23.23 -3.75
N PRO A 103 6.61 -22.47 -3.48
CA PRO A 103 7.91 -23.07 -3.26
C PRO A 103 7.81 -24.07 -2.10
N PRO A 104 8.66 -25.12 -2.09
CA PRO A 104 8.71 -26.05 -0.96
C PRO A 104 8.84 -25.26 0.35
N PRO A 105 8.17 -25.66 1.44
CA PRO A 105 8.36 -25.03 2.73
C PRO A 105 9.85 -25.01 3.02
N SER A 106 10.44 -23.82 3.10
CA SER A 106 11.83 -23.72 3.47
C SER A 106 11.95 -24.27 4.88
N LEU A 107 12.87 -25.22 5.10
CA LEU A 107 13.21 -25.69 6.45
C LEU A 107 13.68 -24.53 7.34
N PHE A 108 14.12 -23.43 6.72
CA PHE A 108 14.50 -22.18 7.35
C PHE A 108 13.81 -21.03 6.61
N PRO A 109 12.74 -20.42 7.16
CA PRO A 109 12.14 -19.26 6.51
C PRO A 109 13.22 -18.19 6.31
N PRO A 110 13.26 -17.52 5.13
CA PRO A 110 14.20 -16.44 4.90
C PRO A 110 14.10 -15.38 6.01
N ASP A 111 15.25 -15.08 6.61
CA ASP A 111 15.44 -14.04 7.62
C ASP A 111 16.49 -13.08 7.03
N PRO A 112 16.18 -11.77 6.80
CA PRO A 112 14.94 -11.09 7.15
C PRO A 112 13.75 -11.57 6.31
N PRO A 113 12.50 -11.40 6.82
CA PRO A 113 11.31 -11.75 6.06
C PRO A 113 11.33 -11.07 4.69
N PRO A 114 11.06 -11.80 3.60
CA PRO A 114 10.93 -11.19 2.29
C PRO A 114 9.76 -10.21 2.35
N LEU A 115 9.90 -9.08 1.65
CA LEU A 115 8.77 -8.20 1.43
C LEU A 115 7.64 -9.00 0.80
N SER A 116 6.40 -8.67 1.16
CA SER A 116 5.21 -9.28 0.57
C SER A 116 5.34 -9.24 -0.95
N GLY A 117 5.53 -10.42 -1.54
CA GLY A 117 5.63 -10.60 -2.98
C GLY A 117 4.29 -10.33 -3.69
N PRO A 118 4.16 -10.68 -4.97
CA PRO A 118 2.88 -10.56 -5.67
C PRO A 118 1.78 -11.31 -4.92
N ASP A 119 0.58 -10.72 -4.84
CA ASP A 119 -0.61 -11.37 -4.29
C ASP A 119 -1.19 -12.30 -5.36
N LEU A 120 -0.58 -13.48 -5.50
CA LEU A 120 -0.92 -14.44 -6.56
C LEU A 120 -2.40 -14.89 -6.50
N ASN A 121 -2.99 -14.92 -5.31
CA ASN A 121 -4.41 -15.26 -5.15
C ASN A 121 -5.32 -14.17 -5.73
N ALA A 122 -5.00 -12.91 -5.46
CA ALA A 122 -5.71 -11.80 -6.09
C ALA A 122 -5.44 -11.73 -7.60
N ALA A 123 -4.22 -12.05 -8.05
CA ALA A 123 -3.86 -12.06 -9.46
C ALA A 123 -4.72 -13.03 -10.28
N VAL A 124 -5.07 -14.22 -9.74
CA VAL A 124 -5.97 -15.19 -10.41
C VAL A 124 -7.34 -14.57 -10.72
N ILE A 125 -7.87 -13.76 -9.80
CA ILE A 125 -9.20 -13.12 -9.95
C ILE A 125 -9.11 -11.89 -10.87
N GLU A 126 -8.06 -11.09 -10.70
CA GLU A 126 -7.88 -9.80 -11.36
C GLU A 126 -7.34 -9.91 -12.78
N PHE A 127 -6.60 -10.96 -13.12
CA PHE A 127 -6.05 -11.16 -14.47
C PHE A 127 -7.11 -11.11 -15.59
N PRO A 128 -8.22 -11.86 -15.54
CA PRO A 128 -9.26 -11.76 -16.57
C PRO A 128 -9.93 -10.38 -16.64
N ARG A 129 -9.99 -9.64 -15.52
CA ARG A 129 -10.52 -8.27 -15.49
C ARG A 129 -9.57 -7.28 -16.16
N PHE A 130 -8.27 -7.41 -15.91
CA PHE A 130 -7.23 -6.68 -16.63
C PHE A 130 -7.37 -6.86 -18.14
N VAL A 131 -7.47 -8.11 -18.61
CA VAL A 131 -7.63 -8.41 -20.04
C VAL A 131 -8.91 -7.78 -20.55
N PHE A 132 -10.04 -8.02 -19.90
CA PHE A 132 -11.34 -7.43 -20.28
C PHE A 132 -11.29 -5.90 -20.42
N VAL A 133 -10.68 -5.18 -19.46
CA VAL A 133 -10.56 -3.72 -19.52
C VAL A 133 -9.67 -3.27 -20.67
N ALA A 134 -8.58 -3.97 -20.96
CA ALA A 134 -7.72 -3.65 -22.10
C ALA A 134 -8.51 -3.77 -23.42
N GLU A 135 -9.18 -4.90 -23.63
CA GLU A 135 -10.00 -5.15 -24.83
C GLU A 135 -11.18 -4.17 -24.95
N LEU A 136 -11.83 -3.82 -23.83
CA LEU A 136 -12.92 -2.85 -23.82
C LEU A 136 -12.43 -1.43 -24.14
N ALA A 137 -11.23 -1.07 -23.67
CA ALA A 137 -10.64 0.22 -24.01
C ALA A 137 -10.40 0.35 -25.52
N GLU A 138 -9.99 -0.72 -26.20
CA GLU A 138 -9.79 -0.74 -27.65
C GLU A 138 -11.09 -0.53 -28.43
N ILE A 139 -12.18 -1.16 -28.00
CA ILE A 139 -13.51 -0.89 -28.55
C ILE A 139 -13.86 0.59 -28.40
N LEU A 140 -13.58 1.19 -27.24
CA LEU A 140 -13.87 2.61 -26.99
C LEU A 140 -12.97 3.55 -27.81
N MET A 141 -11.73 3.15 -28.13
CA MET A 141 -10.87 3.89 -29.05
C MET A 141 -11.49 3.94 -30.45
N GLY A 142 -12.01 2.81 -30.94
CA GLY A 142 -12.75 2.74 -32.19
C GLY A 142 -14.05 3.56 -32.16
N PHE A 143 -14.83 3.45 -31.08
CA PHE A 143 -16.07 4.20 -30.89
C PHE A 143 -15.88 5.71 -30.91
N THR A 144 -14.86 6.21 -30.20
CA THR A 144 -14.63 7.66 -30.06
C THR A 144 -13.93 8.27 -31.26
N GLY A 145 -13.14 7.48 -31.99
CA GLY A 145 -12.42 7.97 -33.16
C GLY A 145 -11.35 9.02 -32.84
N TYR A 146 -10.84 9.08 -31.60
CA TYR A 146 -9.81 10.05 -31.21
C TYR A 146 -8.45 9.82 -31.87
N GLY A 147 -8.30 8.71 -32.61
CA GLY A 147 -7.11 8.38 -33.39
C GLY A 147 -6.18 7.35 -32.74
N TRP A 148 -6.58 6.77 -31.60
CA TRP A 148 -5.90 5.61 -31.04
C TRP A 148 -6.26 4.37 -31.87
N ASP A 149 -5.27 3.81 -32.56
CA ASP A 149 -5.44 2.56 -33.30
C ASP A 149 -5.05 1.37 -32.41
N ALA A 150 -6.04 0.59 -32.00
CA ALA A 150 -5.89 -0.60 -31.17
C ALA A 150 -4.95 -1.65 -31.80
N GLY A 151 -4.95 -1.77 -33.13
CA GLY A 151 -4.06 -2.69 -33.85
C GLY A 151 -2.62 -2.17 -34.00
N ALA A 152 -2.31 -1.02 -33.40
CA ALA A 152 -1.01 -0.37 -33.48
C ALA A 152 -0.45 -0.05 -32.09
N SER A 153 0.84 0.24 -32.04
CA SER A 153 1.56 0.44 -30.77
C SER A 153 0.98 1.51 -29.83
N PRO A 154 0.42 2.66 -30.29
CA PRO A 154 -0.17 3.63 -29.39
C PRO A 154 -1.46 3.14 -28.73
N GLY A 155 -2.33 2.44 -29.47
CA GLY A 155 -3.59 1.93 -28.95
C GLY A 155 -3.37 0.77 -27.98
N GLU A 156 -2.56 -0.22 -28.36
CA GLU A 156 -2.16 -1.33 -27.46
C GLU A 156 -1.48 -0.80 -26.19
N GLY A 157 -0.65 0.26 -26.32
CA GLY A 157 -0.05 0.90 -25.16
C GLY A 157 -1.09 1.54 -24.22
N LEU A 158 -2.09 2.22 -24.79
CA LEU A 158 -3.16 2.82 -24.00
C LEU A 158 -4.08 1.77 -23.37
N SER A 159 -4.43 0.69 -24.07
CA SER A 159 -5.31 -0.37 -23.57
C SER A 159 -4.68 -1.07 -22.37
N ASN A 160 -3.39 -1.40 -22.45
CA ASN A 160 -2.65 -1.99 -21.34
C ASN A 160 -2.47 -1.04 -20.17
N LEU A 161 -2.23 0.26 -20.42
CA LEU A 161 -2.16 1.26 -19.35
C LEU A 161 -3.49 1.35 -18.58
N LEU A 162 -4.62 1.33 -19.29
CA LEU A 162 -5.95 1.39 -18.68
C LEU A 162 -6.30 0.10 -17.94
N GLY A 163 -5.97 -1.06 -18.51
CA GLY A 163 -6.06 -2.35 -17.81
C GLY A 163 -5.24 -2.37 -16.53
N ALA A 164 -3.99 -1.91 -16.58
CA ALA A 164 -3.10 -1.84 -15.42
C ALA A 164 -3.55 -0.80 -14.37
N LEU A 165 -4.22 0.28 -14.81
CA LEU A 165 -4.77 1.31 -13.93
C LEU A 165 -5.96 0.78 -13.12
N LEU A 166 -6.89 0.06 -13.77
CA LEU A 166 -8.10 -0.45 -13.11
C LEU A 166 -7.88 -1.79 -12.39
N HIS A 167 -7.01 -2.66 -12.92
CA HIS A 167 -6.73 -3.99 -12.38
C HIS A 167 -5.22 -4.23 -12.20
N PRO A 168 -4.53 -3.45 -11.34
CA PRO A 168 -3.08 -3.51 -11.21
C PRO A 168 -2.57 -4.88 -10.76
N ARG A 169 -3.31 -5.62 -9.93
CA ARG A 169 -2.89 -6.98 -9.51
C ARG A 169 -2.98 -7.97 -10.67
N GLY A 170 -4.01 -7.86 -11.51
CA GLY A 170 -4.17 -8.67 -12.71
C GLY A 170 -3.08 -8.44 -13.74
N TYR A 171 -2.43 -7.28 -13.70
CA TYR A 171 -1.33 -6.94 -14.59
C TYR A 171 0.05 -7.23 -13.99
N TYR A 172 0.37 -6.63 -12.84
CA TYR A 172 1.72 -6.71 -12.23
C TYR A 172 1.96 -8.03 -11.50
N ASP A 173 0.98 -8.49 -10.70
CA ASP A 173 1.17 -9.70 -9.87
C ASP A 173 1.03 -10.98 -10.71
N ALA A 174 0.31 -10.91 -11.84
CA ALA A 174 0.25 -11.96 -12.85
C ALA A 174 1.45 -11.98 -13.82
N GLY A 175 2.43 -11.09 -13.63
CA GLY A 175 3.65 -11.03 -14.44
C GLY A 175 3.45 -10.55 -15.89
N GLN A 176 2.36 -9.83 -16.18
CA GLN A 176 2.09 -9.27 -17.53
C GLN A 176 2.87 -7.98 -17.80
N GLY A 177 3.36 -7.34 -16.75
CA GLY A 177 4.20 -6.15 -16.80
C GLY A 177 5.22 -6.11 -15.67
N PRO A 178 6.00 -5.04 -15.58
CA PRO A 178 5.95 -3.86 -16.45
C PRO A 178 6.54 -4.12 -17.85
N ARG A 179 5.81 -3.66 -18.88
CA ARG A 179 6.15 -3.79 -20.31
C ARG A 179 7.16 -2.74 -20.78
N ILE A 180 7.42 -1.70 -19.98
CA ILE A 180 8.41 -0.66 -20.34
C ILE A 180 9.85 -1.19 -20.36
N ASN A 181 10.15 -2.24 -19.60
CA ASN A 181 11.52 -2.72 -19.42
C ASN A 181 12.12 -3.24 -20.74
N GLN A 182 11.32 -3.92 -21.57
CA GLN A 182 11.75 -4.40 -22.88
C GLN A 182 12.21 -3.24 -23.77
N TRP A 183 11.42 -2.17 -23.85
CA TRP A 183 11.77 -0.97 -24.61
C TRP A 183 12.99 -0.24 -24.04
N LEU A 184 13.04 -0.08 -22.72
CA LEU A 184 14.16 0.59 -22.03
C LEU A 184 15.49 -0.12 -22.24
N ASN A 185 15.48 -1.45 -22.32
CA ASN A 185 16.71 -2.26 -22.42
C ASN A 185 17.10 -2.61 -23.85
N GLY A 186 16.19 -2.43 -24.82
CA GLY A 186 16.39 -2.85 -26.20
C GLY A 186 16.20 -4.37 -26.38
N GLY A 187 16.15 -4.80 -27.65
CA GLY A 187 15.93 -6.19 -28.02
C GLY A 187 15.33 -6.36 -29.42
N SER A 188 15.34 -7.59 -29.94
CA SER A 188 14.82 -7.96 -31.27
C SER A 188 15.32 -7.08 -32.44
N GLY A 189 16.58 -6.63 -32.38
CA GLY A 189 17.21 -5.82 -33.43
C GLY A 189 17.07 -4.30 -33.26
N ASN A 190 16.35 -3.82 -32.22
CA ASN A 190 16.24 -2.41 -31.89
C ASN A 190 17.22 -1.99 -30.80
N SER A 191 17.79 -0.79 -30.94
CA SER A 191 18.54 -0.14 -29.88
C SER A 191 17.65 0.18 -28.67
N PRO A 192 18.21 0.24 -27.45
CA PRO A 192 17.49 0.69 -26.26
C PRO A 192 16.85 2.06 -26.51
N ARG A 193 15.59 2.22 -26.10
CA ARG A 193 14.81 3.44 -26.32
C ARG A 193 14.80 3.83 -27.80
N PHE A 194 14.30 2.94 -28.66
CA PHE A 194 14.01 3.30 -30.05
C PHE A 194 12.82 4.27 -30.12
N ASP A 195 12.81 5.19 -31.09
CA ASP A 195 11.74 6.18 -31.23
C ASP A 195 10.46 5.56 -31.82
N PHE A 196 9.58 5.10 -30.94
CA PHE A 196 8.20 4.72 -31.27
C PHE A 196 7.20 5.85 -30.97
N VAL A 197 7.68 7.05 -30.62
CA VAL A 197 6.83 8.21 -30.33
C VAL A 197 6.47 8.93 -31.62
N THR A 198 7.46 9.14 -32.49
CA THR A 198 7.26 9.73 -33.82
C THR A 198 6.91 8.69 -34.88
N THR A 199 7.27 7.42 -34.64
CA THR A 199 7.03 6.30 -35.56
C THR A 199 6.09 5.29 -34.94
N THR A 200 4.87 5.22 -35.44
CA THR A 200 3.91 4.18 -35.06
C THR A 200 4.31 2.83 -35.66
N LYS A 201 4.30 1.78 -34.83
CA LYS A 201 4.39 0.40 -35.32
C LYS A 201 2.96 -0.10 -35.57
N ASN A 202 2.68 -0.51 -36.81
CA ASN A 202 1.35 -1.00 -37.22
C ASN A 202 1.14 -2.47 -36.80
N THR A 203 1.46 -2.78 -35.54
CA THR A 203 1.10 -4.04 -34.89
C THR A 203 1.07 -3.82 -33.38
N ASP A 204 0.13 -4.48 -32.73
CA ASP A 204 -0.07 -4.65 -31.30
C ASP A 204 0.81 -5.78 -30.69
N GLN A 205 1.55 -6.53 -31.52
CA GLN A 205 2.36 -7.67 -31.05
C GLN A 205 3.79 -7.29 -30.65
N ASP A 206 4.21 -6.06 -30.90
CA ASP A 206 5.58 -5.59 -30.65
C ASP A 206 5.71 -4.92 -29.28
N ILE A 207 6.14 -5.71 -28.28
CA ILE A 207 6.32 -5.27 -26.89
C ILE A 207 7.25 -4.09 -26.68
N TYR A 208 8.21 -3.89 -27.58
CA TYR A 208 9.10 -2.73 -27.50
C TYR A 208 8.34 -1.46 -27.89
N SER A 209 7.44 -1.56 -28.86
CA SER A 209 6.68 -0.41 -29.35
C SER A 209 5.58 0.02 -28.38
N TYR A 210 4.75 -0.89 -27.86
CA TYR A 210 3.72 -0.53 -26.89
C TYR A 210 4.29 -0.27 -25.49
N GLY A 211 5.44 -0.87 -25.13
CA GLY A 211 6.20 -0.49 -23.94
C GLY A 211 6.64 0.99 -23.97
N CYS A 212 7.08 1.49 -25.13
CA CYS A 212 7.35 2.92 -25.32
C CYS A 212 6.08 3.76 -25.13
N ALA A 213 4.97 3.34 -25.73
CA ALA A 213 3.70 4.04 -25.66
C ALA A 213 3.19 4.17 -24.21
N ILE A 214 3.21 3.09 -23.44
CA ILE A 214 2.82 3.09 -22.02
C ILE A 214 3.66 4.12 -21.25
N LEU A 215 4.98 4.11 -21.41
CA LEU A 215 5.84 5.03 -20.67
C LEU A 215 5.63 6.49 -21.13
N PHE A 216 5.46 6.73 -22.41
CA PHE A 216 5.23 8.07 -22.95
C PHE A 216 3.90 8.67 -22.48
N ILE A 217 2.84 7.87 -22.40
CA ILE A 217 1.56 8.32 -21.82
C ILE A 217 1.76 8.66 -20.34
N ASN A 218 2.49 7.84 -19.58
CA ASN A 218 2.83 8.16 -18.18
C ASN A 218 3.70 9.44 -18.07
N TYR A 219 4.57 9.72 -19.04
CA TYR A 219 5.31 10.98 -19.10
C TYR A 219 4.36 12.18 -19.26
N LEU A 220 3.42 12.13 -20.18
CA LEU A 220 2.41 13.18 -20.33
C LEU A 220 1.61 13.38 -19.04
N VAL A 221 1.21 12.29 -18.39
CA VAL A 221 0.34 12.35 -17.21
C VAL A 221 1.09 12.80 -15.96
N TYR A 222 2.15 12.09 -15.59
CA TYR A 222 2.79 12.23 -14.29
C TYR A 222 4.00 13.18 -14.32
N GLN A 223 4.74 13.25 -15.43
CA GLN A 223 5.86 14.20 -15.54
C GLN A 223 5.36 15.59 -15.94
N ARG A 224 4.46 15.67 -16.93
CA ARG A 224 3.96 16.95 -17.45
C ARG A 224 2.69 17.43 -16.72
N GLY A 225 2.12 16.61 -15.83
CA GLY A 225 0.95 16.98 -15.03
C GLY A 225 -0.34 17.12 -15.84
N ILE A 226 -0.42 16.48 -17.01
CA ILE A 226 -1.59 16.57 -17.89
C ILE A 226 -2.61 15.50 -17.46
N PRO A 227 -3.87 15.84 -17.17
CA PRO A 227 -4.87 14.85 -16.78
C PRO A 227 -5.00 13.74 -17.84
N LEU A 228 -5.10 12.48 -17.42
CA LEU A 228 -5.13 11.30 -18.31
C LEU A 228 -6.29 11.39 -19.31
N GLU A 229 -7.46 11.85 -18.89
CA GLU A 229 -8.61 12.06 -19.75
C GLU A 229 -8.34 13.08 -20.87
N LYS A 230 -7.51 14.10 -20.61
CA LYS A 230 -7.11 15.07 -21.65
C LYS A 230 -6.16 14.43 -22.65
N VAL A 231 -5.26 13.55 -22.20
CA VAL A 231 -4.36 12.79 -23.08
C VAL A 231 -5.14 11.85 -23.99
N ILE A 232 -6.07 11.08 -23.42
CA ILE A 232 -6.92 10.13 -24.18
C ILE A 232 -7.74 10.86 -25.24
N ARG A 233 -8.42 11.95 -24.86
CA ARG A 233 -9.30 12.70 -25.78
C ARG A 233 -8.54 13.46 -26.86
N ALA A 234 -7.30 13.84 -26.57
CA ALA A 234 -6.46 14.47 -27.58
C ALA A 234 -6.11 13.48 -28.67
N GLY A 235 -5.66 12.26 -28.32
CA GLY A 235 -5.31 11.20 -29.26
C GLY A 235 -4.42 11.62 -30.43
N GLY A 236 -4.35 10.80 -31.47
CA GLY A 236 -3.61 11.09 -32.70
C GLY A 236 -3.05 9.82 -33.32
N SER A 237 -2.72 9.90 -34.61
CA SER A 237 -2.14 8.79 -35.39
C SER A 237 -0.77 8.35 -34.86
N THR A 238 -0.11 9.22 -34.08
CA THR A 238 1.15 8.98 -33.38
C THR A 238 1.10 9.56 -31.96
N LEU A 239 1.99 9.09 -31.10
CA LEU A 239 2.16 9.67 -29.76
C LEU A 239 2.69 11.11 -29.82
N ALA A 240 3.53 11.41 -30.82
CA ALA A 240 4.03 12.76 -31.09
C ALA A 240 2.89 13.74 -31.45
N GLU A 241 1.88 13.29 -32.19
CA GLU A 241 0.69 14.07 -32.49
C GLU A 241 -0.15 14.31 -31.22
N THR A 242 -0.33 13.27 -30.39
CA THR A 242 -0.99 13.40 -29.09
C THR A 242 -0.29 14.45 -28.22
N TYR A 243 1.04 14.38 -28.12
CA TYR A 243 1.87 15.35 -27.41
C TYR A 243 1.61 16.77 -27.91
N SER A 244 1.65 16.98 -29.23
CA SER A 244 1.43 18.30 -29.84
C SER A 244 0.06 18.87 -29.48
N ARG A 245 -0.99 18.04 -29.54
CA ARG A 245 -2.36 18.44 -29.19
C ARG A 245 -2.51 18.84 -27.71
N VAL A 246 -1.86 18.14 -26.78
CA VAL A 246 -2.03 18.42 -25.34
C VAL A 246 -1.10 19.51 -24.78
N THR A 247 0.07 19.70 -25.40
CA THR A 247 1.09 20.67 -24.96
C THR A 247 1.07 21.97 -25.77
N GLY A 248 0.62 21.93 -27.02
CA GLY A 248 0.77 23.02 -27.99
C GLY A 248 2.17 23.13 -28.61
N GLU A 249 3.10 22.22 -28.25
CA GLU A 249 4.44 22.18 -28.81
C GLU A 249 4.48 21.36 -30.12
N PRO A 250 5.48 21.57 -31.01
CA PRO A 250 5.60 20.78 -32.23
C PRO A 250 5.73 19.28 -31.96
N ALA A 251 5.08 18.44 -32.77
CA ALA A 251 5.17 16.97 -32.65
C ALA A 251 6.63 16.46 -32.69
N SER A 252 7.51 17.12 -33.45
CA SER A 252 8.94 16.80 -33.52
C SER A 252 9.71 17.00 -32.20
N ALA A 253 9.15 17.74 -31.24
CA ALA A 253 9.75 17.94 -29.91
C ALA A 253 9.43 16.80 -28.93
N ALA A 254 8.40 16.00 -29.21
CA ALA A 254 7.88 14.97 -28.30
C ALA A 254 8.95 13.96 -27.86
N TYR A 255 9.56 13.27 -28.83
CA TYR A 255 10.55 12.25 -28.53
C TYR A 255 11.86 12.83 -27.95
N PRO A 256 12.46 13.90 -28.52
CA PRO A 256 13.66 14.50 -27.94
C PRO A 256 13.49 14.93 -26.48
N ALA A 257 12.38 15.58 -26.12
CA ALA A 257 12.13 16.03 -24.76
C ALA A 257 11.99 14.86 -23.78
N PHE A 258 11.21 13.84 -24.16
CA PHE A 258 11.01 12.63 -23.36
C PHE A 258 12.32 11.83 -23.20
N ASN A 259 13.05 11.61 -24.28
CA ASN A 259 14.28 10.82 -24.26
C ASN A 259 15.43 11.55 -23.53
N ALA A 260 15.49 12.88 -23.61
CA ALA A 260 16.45 13.68 -22.86
C ALA A 260 16.25 13.54 -21.34
N LEU A 261 15.01 13.57 -20.87
CA LEU A 261 14.69 13.31 -19.47
C LEU A 261 15.15 11.92 -19.03
N LEU A 262 14.81 10.89 -19.80
CA LEU A 262 15.25 9.52 -19.49
C LEU A 262 16.79 9.42 -19.50
N ALA A 263 17.47 10.06 -20.45
CA ALA A 263 18.93 10.01 -20.54
C ALA A 263 19.61 10.65 -19.33
N ALA A 264 18.98 11.66 -18.73
CA ALA A 264 19.43 12.32 -17.51
C ALA A 264 19.25 11.48 -16.22
N HIS A 265 18.62 10.31 -16.29
CA HIS A 265 18.39 9.44 -15.13
C HIS A 265 18.94 8.02 -15.31
N ILE A 266 18.77 7.44 -16.50
CA ILE A 266 19.15 6.04 -16.79
C ILE A 266 20.18 5.92 -17.92
N ARG A 267 20.66 7.04 -18.48
CA ARG A 267 21.57 7.07 -19.66
C ARG A 267 21.11 6.05 -20.73
N ASN A 268 22.04 5.26 -21.27
CA ASN A 268 21.78 4.15 -22.20
C ASN A 268 21.85 2.79 -21.49
N SER A 269 21.47 2.73 -20.21
CA SER A 269 21.42 1.47 -19.46
C SER A 269 20.57 0.44 -20.18
N THR A 270 21.05 -0.81 -20.24
CA THR A 270 20.35 -1.97 -20.81
C THR A 270 19.94 -2.99 -19.76
N THR A 271 20.10 -2.65 -18.48
CA THR A 271 19.83 -3.52 -17.33
C THR A 271 18.77 -2.92 -16.42
N ASN A 272 17.87 -2.10 -16.97
CA ASN A 272 16.74 -1.52 -16.23
C ASN A 272 15.77 -2.63 -15.83
N SER A 273 15.35 -2.62 -14.57
CA SER A 273 14.41 -3.60 -14.02
C SER A 273 13.40 -2.86 -13.14
N MET A 274 12.62 -1.99 -13.79
CA MET A 274 11.55 -1.26 -13.12
C MET A 274 10.49 -2.24 -12.64
N ARG A 275 9.83 -1.98 -11.51
CA ARG A 275 8.70 -2.80 -11.04
C ARG A 275 7.34 -2.30 -11.49
N ARG A 276 7.26 -1.08 -12.02
CA ARG A 276 6.03 -0.46 -12.54
C ARG A 276 6.30 0.18 -13.90
N ASP A 277 5.24 0.36 -14.68
CA ASP A 277 5.30 1.05 -15.96
C ASP A 277 5.40 2.58 -15.81
N ASN A 278 4.97 3.11 -14.67
CA ASN A 278 5.12 4.52 -14.36
C ASN A 278 6.37 4.73 -13.48
N ILE A 279 7.36 5.44 -14.01
CA ILE A 279 8.58 5.85 -13.27
C ILE A 279 8.59 7.34 -12.91
N PHE A 280 7.54 8.07 -13.25
CA PHE A 280 7.46 9.53 -13.10
C PHE A 280 6.76 9.93 -11.79
N PRO A 281 7.05 11.13 -11.24
CA PRO A 281 7.96 12.13 -11.78
C PRO A 281 9.44 11.78 -11.57
N LEU A 282 10.25 12.10 -12.57
CA LEU A 282 11.71 12.13 -12.51
C LEU A 282 12.13 13.58 -12.25
N LEU A 283 12.98 13.76 -11.23
CA LEU A 283 13.36 15.08 -10.72
C LEU A 283 14.87 15.27 -10.81
N ASP A 284 15.30 16.51 -11.01
CA ASP A 284 16.72 16.83 -10.86
C ASP A 284 17.23 16.51 -9.44
N ALA A 285 18.55 16.46 -9.29
CA ALA A 285 19.17 16.08 -8.03
C ALA A 285 18.73 16.96 -6.84
N ALA A 286 18.39 18.23 -7.06
CA ALA A 286 18.01 19.18 -6.02
C ALA A 286 16.60 18.95 -5.46
N HIS A 287 15.72 18.31 -6.24
CA HIS A 287 14.32 18.06 -5.85
C HIS A 287 14.03 16.59 -5.50
N ARG A 288 15.02 15.70 -5.63
CA ARG A 288 14.91 14.31 -5.16
C ARG A 288 14.81 14.27 -3.63
N SER A 289 14.15 13.24 -3.12
CA SER A 289 13.99 13.05 -1.67
C SER A 289 13.87 11.58 -1.30
N ILE A 290 14.09 11.28 -0.02
CA ILE A 290 13.82 9.98 0.59
C ILE A 290 12.79 10.19 1.67
N GLN A 291 11.75 9.36 1.66
CA GLN A 291 10.81 9.26 2.76
C GLN A 291 11.15 8.02 3.59
N THR A 292 11.43 8.22 4.87
CA THR A 292 11.60 7.13 5.84
C THR A 292 10.29 6.85 6.58
N THR A 293 10.10 5.61 7.02
CA THR A 293 8.99 5.22 7.90
C THR A 293 9.43 4.05 8.76
N GLN A 294 9.29 4.19 10.08
CA GLN A 294 9.49 3.09 11.01
C GLN A 294 8.27 2.16 10.96
N GLY A 295 8.49 0.86 10.75
CA GLY A 295 7.41 -0.13 10.84
C GLY A 295 7.08 -0.51 12.28
N ASP A 296 6.03 -1.29 12.47
CA ASP A 296 5.77 -1.89 13.78
C ASP A 296 6.89 -2.89 14.14
N PRO A 297 7.37 -2.91 15.40
CA PRO A 297 8.31 -3.93 15.85
C PRO A 297 7.74 -5.34 15.65
N ILE A 298 8.59 -6.25 15.17
CA ILE A 298 8.23 -7.66 15.03
C ILE A 298 8.47 -8.34 16.38
N ASP A 299 7.41 -8.88 16.96
CA ASP A 299 7.49 -9.66 18.21
C ASP A 299 8.33 -10.93 17.99
N LYS A 300 9.40 -11.08 18.77
CA LYS A 300 10.30 -12.25 18.79
C LYS A 300 10.27 -12.97 20.14
N GLY A 301 9.24 -12.73 20.93
CA GLY A 301 9.00 -13.34 22.23
C GLY A 301 9.37 -12.46 23.41
N HIS A 302 8.60 -12.64 24.48
CA HIS A 302 8.71 -11.92 25.75
C HIS A 302 9.17 -12.86 26.87
N PHE A 303 9.91 -12.30 27.83
CA PHE A 303 10.43 -12.98 28.99
C PHE A 303 10.17 -12.12 30.22
N ASP A 304 9.40 -12.68 31.14
CA ASP A 304 9.09 -12.02 32.40
C ASP A 304 10.07 -12.51 33.46
N GLU A 305 10.78 -11.60 34.11
CA GLU A 305 11.58 -11.97 35.26
C GLU A 305 10.64 -12.37 36.42
N PRO A 306 10.82 -13.55 37.03
CA PRO A 306 9.92 -14.05 38.06
C PRO A 306 10.01 -13.25 39.37
N ASN A 307 11.13 -12.57 39.58
CA ASN A 307 11.42 -11.82 40.78
C ASN A 307 11.15 -10.34 40.55
N SER A 308 10.48 -9.71 41.51
CA SER A 308 10.30 -8.26 41.49
C SER A 308 11.56 -7.53 41.97
N THR A 309 11.81 -6.37 41.38
CA THR A 309 12.80 -5.40 41.87
C THR A 309 12.08 -4.23 42.52
N SER A 310 12.55 -3.80 43.69
CA SER A 310 11.94 -2.70 44.44
C SER A 310 12.56 -1.35 44.06
N PHE A 311 11.73 -0.39 43.66
CA PHE A 311 12.15 1.00 43.37
C PHE A 311 11.41 1.98 44.27
N VAL A 312 12.10 3.06 44.68
CA VAL A 312 11.47 4.14 45.43
C VAL A 312 10.81 5.10 44.45
N VAL A 313 9.49 5.04 44.37
CA VAL A 313 8.70 5.90 43.48
C VAL A 313 7.66 6.67 44.28
N LYS A 314 7.27 7.85 43.78
CA LYS A 314 6.14 8.60 44.33
C LYS A 314 4.85 8.04 43.72
N PRO A 315 4.00 7.33 44.48
CA PRO A 315 2.80 6.71 43.93
C PRO A 315 1.74 7.74 43.58
N GLY A 316 1.79 8.94 44.15
CA GLY A 316 0.85 10.01 43.87
C GLY A 316 1.12 11.30 44.61
N LEU A 317 0.41 12.37 44.25
CA LEU A 317 0.58 13.70 44.84
C LEU A 317 0.46 13.69 46.36
N MET A 318 -0.50 12.92 46.88
CA MET A 318 -0.89 12.91 48.30
C MET A 318 -0.04 11.97 49.16
N CYS A 319 0.92 11.24 48.57
CA CYS A 319 1.75 10.29 49.30
C CYS A 319 3.24 10.60 49.11
N PRO A 320 4.07 10.37 50.13
CA PRO A 320 5.50 10.45 49.99
C PRO A 320 6.04 9.34 49.05
N PRO A 321 7.25 9.49 48.50
CA PRO A 321 7.96 8.40 47.86
C PRO A 321 8.08 7.18 48.78
N SER A 322 7.85 5.99 48.25
CA SER A 322 7.97 4.71 48.97
C SER A 322 8.50 3.63 48.05
N ALA A 323 9.06 2.57 48.63
CA ALA A 323 9.49 1.38 47.91
C ALA A 323 8.29 0.59 47.38
N PHE A 324 8.33 0.22 46.09
CA PHE A 324 7.34 -0.62 45.43
C PHE A 324 8.00 -1.63 44.50
N ASP A 325 7.39 -2.80 44.41
CA ASP A 325 7.80 -3.91 43.56
C ASP A 325 7.43 -3.64 42.09
N PHE A 326 8.38 -3.89 41.18
CA PHE A 326 8.19 -3.88 39.74
C PHE A 326 8.70 -5.18 39.12
N PHE A 327 8.04 -5.64 38.07
CA PHE A 327 8.45 -6.82 37.31
C PHE A 327 9.11 -6.35 36.02
N LYS A 328 10.29 -6.91 35.74
CA LYS A 328 11.06 -6.60 34.54
C LYS A 328 10.58 -7.50 33.41
N HIS A 329 10.32 -6.90 32.26
CA HIS A 329 9.94 -7.59 31.04
C HIS A 329 11.04 -7.38 30.01
N GLU A 330 11.54 -8.47 29.47
CA GLU A 330 12.58 -8.50 28.47
C GLU A 330 12.04 -9.05 27.15
N GLN A 331 12.50 -8.51 26.03
CA GLN A 331 12.13 -8.98 24.70
C GLN A 331 13.29 -8.81 23.72
N MET A 332 13.30 -9.63 22.67
CA MET A 332 14.13 -9.33 21.51
C MET A 332 13.32 -8.44 20.57
N VAL A 333 13.94 -7.37 20.10
CA VAL A 333 13.30 -6.42 19.17
C VAL A 333 13.89 -6.64 17.78
N GLU A 334 13.00 -6.78 16.80
CA GLU A 334 13.33 -6.64 15.39
C GLU A 334 12.51 -5.47 14.82
N GLN A 335 13.21 -4.45 14.33
CA GLN A 335 12.64 -3.17 13.93
C GLN A 335 12.91 -2.93 12.44
N PRO A 336 11.89 -2.99 11.57
CA PRO A 336 12.03 -2.59 10.18
C PRO A 336 11.95 -1.05 10.03
N ILE A 337 12.76 -0.51 9.14
CA ILE A 337 12.79 0.89 8.73
C ILE A 337 12.74 0.93 7.21
N PHE A 338 11.68 1.51 6.67
CA PHE A 338 11.44 1.61 5.24
C PHE A 338 11.97 2.94 4.72
N ALA A 339 12.63 2.93 3.56
CA ALA A 339 13.02 4.11 2.81
C ALA A 339 12.45 4.03 1.40
N VAL A 340 11.83 5.11 0.92
CA VAL A 340 11.31 5.22 -0.46
C VAL A 340 11.91 6.46 -1.11
N ALA A 341 12.64 6.25 -2.21
CA ALA A 341 13.19 7.34 -3.02
C ALA A 341 12.11 7.93 -3.94
N ARG A 342 12.08 9.26 -4.04
CA ARG A 342 11.19 10.02 -4.92
C ARG A 342 12.01 10.83 -5.92
N GLY A 343 11.52 10.92 -7.15
CA GLY A 343 12.19 11.65 -8.21
C GLY A 343 13.32 10.89 -8.92
N MET A 344 13.44 9.58 -8.67
CA MET A 344 14.46 8.73 -9.26
C MET A 344 13.85 7.64 -10.16
N ALA A 345 14.57 7.24 -11.20
CA ALA A 345 14.16 6.16 -12.09
C ALA A 345 14.53 4.79 -11.51
N ASN A 346 15.74 4.66 -10.96
CA ASN A 346 16.22 3.41 -10.37
C ASN A 346 17.21 3.70 -9.24
N ALA A 347 16.71 3.94 -8.03
CA ALA A 347 17.52 4.30 -6.89
C ALA A 347 18.38 3.14 -6.37
N ARG A 348 19.61 3.45 -5.96
CA ARG A 348 20.47 2.62 -5.10
C ARG A 348 20.57 3.25 -3.73
N PHE A 349 20.58 2.41 -2.70
CA PHE A 349 20.56 2.84 -1.31
C PHE A 349 21.85 2.45 -0.60
N ASN A 350 22.31 3.31 0.30
CA ASN A 350 23.33 3.01 1.29
C ASN A 350 22.81 3.42 2.67
N TRP A 351 23.06 2.60 3.68
CA TRP A 351 22.62 2.88 5.05
C TRP A 351 23.81 3.11 5.98
N SER A 352 23.62 3.91 7.02
CA SER A 352 24.50 3.97 8.18
C SER A 352 23.69 4.01 9.47
N ILE A 353 24.27 3.48 10.55
CA ILE A 353 23.68 3.41 11.88
C ILE A 353 24.70 4.04 12.83
N ASP A 354 24.33 5.14 13.49
CA ASP A 354 25.20 6.00 14.30
C ASP A 354 26.50 6.36 13.57
N ASP A 355 26.37 6.78 12.31
CA ASP A 355 27.47 7.11 11.39
C ASP A 355 28.40 5.93 11.04
N VAL A 356 28.11 4.71 11.47
CA VAL A 356 28.81 3.51 11.04
C VAL A 356 28.16 2.95 9.76
N PRO A 357 28.88 2.80 8.64
CA PRO A 357 28.31 2.26 7.41
C PRO A 357 27.75 0.84 7.58
N ALA A 358 26.60 0.60 6.97
CA ALA A 358 25.91 -0.69 6.94
C ALA A 358 25.85 -1.23 5.49
N PRO A 359 26.95 -1.77 4.92
CA PRO A 359 27.04 -2.07 3.50
C PRO A 359 26.50 -3.46 3.08
N VAL A 360 26.00 -4.27 4.01
CA VAL A 360 25.59 -5.66 3.71
C VAL A 360 24.12 -5.73 3.35
N HIS A 361 23.84 -6.11 2.10
CA HIS A 361 22.50 -6.27 1.54
C HIS A 361 22.19 -7.75 1.32
N GLY A 362 20.92 -8.13 1.43
CA GLY A 362 20.41 -9.49 1.18
C GLY A 362 20.78 -10.54 2.24
N SER A 363 21.47 -10.16 3.31
CA SER A 363 21.88 -11.06 4.39
C SER A 363 22.00 -10.32 5.73
N TRP A 364 21.92 -11.06 6.83
CA TRP A 364 22.18 -10.53 8.17
C TRP A 364 23.68 -10.44 8.46
N THR A 365 24.09 -9.35 9.11
CA THR A 365 25.44 -9.23 9.67
C THR A 365 25.41 -8.46 10.98
N GLN A 366 26.48 -8.57 11.77
CA GLN A 366 26.61 -7.83 13.03
C GLN A 366 27.22 -6.46 12.79
N LEU A 367 26.77 -5.48 13.57
CA LEU A 367 27.33 -4.13 13.63
C LEU A 367 27.45 -3.71 15.09
N THR A 368 28.58 -3.10 15.45
CA THR A 368 28.74 -2.46 16.76
C THR A 368 28.74 -0.95 16.58
N VAL A 369 27.90 -0.27 17.33
CA VAL A 369 27.73 1.18 17.31
C VAL A 369 28.02 1.79 18.68
N ASN A 370 28.34 3.08 18.69
CA ASN A 370 28.71 3.82 19.91
C ASN A 370 27.51 4.30 20.74
N SER A 371 26.31 3.82 20.44
CA SER A 371 25.12 4.09 21.25
C SER A 371 25.07 3.17 22.47
N PRO A 372 24.90 3.75 23.68
CA PRO A 372 24.91 2.98 24.91
C PRO A 372 23.65 2.13 25.07
N LEU A 373 23.81 0.96 25.67
CA LEU A 373 22.71 0.13 26.12
C LEU A 373 22.29 0.60 27.52
N THR A 374 21.05 1.06 27.68
CA THR A 374 20.56 1.68 28.92
C THR A 374 19.22 1.10 29.37
N ILE A 375 18.98 1.06 30.67
CA ILE A 375 17.67 0.71 31.24
C ILE A 375 17.13 1.96 31.94
N LYS A 376 15.96 2.42 31.52
CA LYS A 376 15.21 3.45 32.25
C LYS A 376 14.45 2.78 33.39
N ASN A 377 14.84 3.07 34.62
CA ASN A 377 14.24 2.48 35.81
C ASN A 377 12.96 3.23 36.21
N PRO A 378 12.04 2.57 36.94
CA PRO A 378 10.81 3.19 37.40
C PRO A 378 10.96 4.41 38.31
N ASP A 379 12.11 4.55 38.98
CA ASP A 379 12.45 5.73 39.81
C ASP A 379 12.99 6.92 39.01
N GLY A 380 13.06 6.80 37.69
CA GLY A 380 13.57 7.83 36.78
C GLY A 380 15.09 7.81 36.58
N THR A 381 15.82 6.94 37.28
CA THR A 381 17.25 6.73 37.02
C THR A 381 17.46 5.97 35.71
N VAL A 382 18.64 6.12 35.12
CA VAL A 382 19.06 5.39 33.93
C VAL A 382 20.30 4.58 34.28
N THR A 383 20.24 3.27 34.10
CA THR A 383 21.38 2.37 34.29
C THR A 383 22.04 2.09 32.95
N THR A 384 23.30 2.47 32.78
CA THR A 384 24.10 2.08 31.60
C THR A 384 24.62 0.66 31.78
N VAL A 385 24.21 -0.22 30.88
CA VAL A 385 24.60 -1.64 30.85
C VAL A 385 25.87 -1.83 30.03
N ALA A 386 25.98 -1.11 28.92
CA ALA A 386 27.17 -1.07 28.07
C ALA A 386 27.29 0.30 27.39
N ASN A 387 28.51 0.74 27.10
CA ASN A 387 28.76 2.00 26.38
C ASN A 387 28.61 1.87 24.87
N THR A 388 28.53 0.64 24.36
CA THR A 388 28.32 0.32 22.94
C THR A 388 27.24 -0.73 22.82
N THR A 389 26.61 -0.78 21.64
CA THR A 389 25.59 -1.79 21.33
C THR A 389 26.04 -2.60 20.12
N THR A 390 26.00 -3.92 20.23
CA THR A 390 26.12 -4.82 19.07
C THR A 390 24.74 -5.32 18.68
N LEU A 391 24.38 -5.10 17.42
CA LEU A 391 23.11 -5.50 16.82
C LEU A 391 23.34 -6.32 15.56
N LEU A 392 22.31 -7.04 15.13
CA LEU A 392 22.22 -7.58 13.78
C LEU A 392 21.48 -6.58 12.89
N TYR A 393 21.97 -6.38 11.67
CA TYR A 393 21.21 -5.68 10.65
C TYR A 393 21.15 -6.46 9.34
N GLY A 394 20.13 -6.22 8.55
CA GLY A 394 19.98 -6.74 7.19
C GLY A 394 19.25 -5.73 6.32
N ILE A 395 19.70 -5.57 5.07
CA ILE A 395 19.11 -4.62 4.13
C ILE A 395 18.48 -5.39 2.96
N LEU A 396 17.24 -5.05 2.61
CA LEU A 396 16.56 -5.55 1.42
C LEU A 396 16.19 -4.39 0.50
N ASP A 397 16.73 -4.40 -0.72
CA ASP A 397 16.38 -3.42 -1.74
C ASP A 397 15.26 -3.92 -2.64
N VAL A 398 14.39 -3.00 -3.02
CA VAL A 398 13.40 -3.15 -4.09
C VAL A 398 13.46 -1.91 -4.99
N TRP A 399 12.68 -1.91 -6.05
CA TRP A 399 12.68 -0.78 -6.98
C TRP A 399 12.27 0.52 -6.27
N ASN A 400 13.18 1.49 -6.26
CA ASN A 400 13.06 2.79 -5.60
C ASN A 400 12.73 2.75 -4.09
N ALA A 401 12.97 1.63 -3.43
CA ALA A 401 12.84 1.54 -1.98
C ALA A 401 13.83 0.55 -1.37
N SER A 402 14.12 0.72 -0.09
CA SER A 402 15.01 -0.14 0.67
C SER A 402 14.46 -0.32 2.08
N VAL A 403 14.73 -1.45 2.69
CA VAL A 403 14.32 -1.74 4.07
C VAL A 403 15.53 -2.16 4.87
N LEU A 404 15.80 -1.43 5.95
CA LEU A 404 16.77 -1.81 6.97
C LEU A 404 16.03 -2.50 8.11
N TYR A 405 16.42 -3.74 8.40
CA TYR A 405 16.01 -4.45 9.61
C TYR A 405 17.10 -4.31 10.66
N LEU A 406 16.72 -3.91 11.87
CA LEU A 406 17.59 -3.89 13.04
C LEU A 406 17.12 -4.93 14.05
N LYS A 407 18.02 -5.74 14.59
CA LYS A 407 17.69 -6.81 15.53
C LYS A 407 18.65 -6.83 16.70
N THR A 408 18.10 -6.82 17.91
CA THR A 408 18.91 -6.86 19.14
C THR A 408 19.47 -8.26 19.39
N LEU A 409 20.75 -8.36 19.73
CA LEU A 409 21.40 -9.64 20.09
C LEU A 409 21.21 -10.03 21.56
N ASN A 410 20.99 -9.04 22.42
CA ASN A 410 20.74 -9.22 23.84
C ASN A 410 19.39 -8.56 24.21
N ARG A 411 18.93 -8.81 25.43
CA ARG A 411 17.64 -8.30 25.94
C ARG A 411 17.82 -7.41 27.16
N ASN A 412 19.05 -6.98 27.39
CA ASN A 412 19.49 -6.51 28.69
C ASN A 412 19.43 -4.98 28.78
N GLY A 413 18.93 -4.29 27.75
CA GLY A 413 18.73 -2.86 27.79
C GLY A 413 18.28 -2.26 26.46
N ASN A 414 17.85 -1.02 26.54
CA ASN A 414 17.31 -0.24 25.45
C ASN A 414 18.43 0.55 24.78
N THR A 415 18.29 0.81 23.49
CA THR A 415 19.22 1.67 22.76
C THR A 415 18.43 2.59 21.83
N ASP A 416 18.90 3.82 21.70
CA ASP A 416 18.38 4.80 20.75
C ASP A 416 19.45 5.01 19.67
N LEU A 417 19.06 4.87 18.41
CA LEU A 417 19.98 4.85 17.27
C LEU A 417 19.60 5.98 16.30
N SER A 418 20.59 6.63 15.70
CA SER A 418 20.42 7.45 14.50
C SER A 418 20.64 6.57 13.27
N VAL A 419 19.66 6.49 12.40
CA VAL A 419 19.75 5.74 11.14
C VAL A 419 19.70 6.73 9.99
N LYS A 420 20.74 6.71 9.14
CA LYS A 420 20.80 7.52 7.93
C LYS A 420 20.70 6.62 6.71
N VAL A 421 19.92 7.06 5.74
CA VAL A 421 19.81 6.43 4.43
C VAL A 421 20.22 7.43 3.38
N PHE A 422 21.03 6.98 2.43
CA PHE A 422 21.46 7.72 1.27
C PHE A 422 20.90 7.03 0.04
N ALA A 423 20.45 7.80 -0.93
CA ALA A 423 19.99 7.29 -2.21
C ALA A 423 20.54 8.10 -3.36
N ARG A 424 20.81 7.42 -4.47
CA ARG A 424 21.23 8.02 -5.74
C ARG A 424 20.71 7.20 -6.91
N GLU A 425 20.72 7.75 -8.12
CA GLU A 425 20.44 6.95 -9.32
C GLU A 425 21.47 5.81 -9.45
N ALA A 426 21.00 4.65 -9.90
CA ALA A 426 21.85 3.48 -10.12
C ALA A 426 22.95 3.74 -11.15
N VAL A 427 22.67 4.65 -12.09
CA VAL A 427 23.67 5.23 -12.95
C VAL A 427 24.32 6.38 -12.19
N GLU A 428 25.63 6.31 -11.95
CA GLU A 428 26.36 7.34 -11.23
C GLU A 428 26.37 8.66 -12.02
N LEU A 429 25.39 9.50 -11.70
CA LEU A 429 25.10 10.77 -12.37
C LEU A 429 25.33 11.97 -11.45
N ASP A 430 24.81 11.87 -10.22
CA ASP A 430 24.68 13.00 -9.29
C ASP A 430 25.09 12.60 -7.87
N GLY A 431 25.08 13.58 -6.96
CA GLY A 431 25.30 13.36 -5.53
C GLY A 431 24.13 12.65 -4.84
N ASP A 432 24.42 12.14 -3.65
CA ASP A 432 23.45 11.43 -2.81
C ASP A 432 22.43 12.41 -2.23
N VAL A 433 21.16 12.00 -2.18
CA VAL A 433 20.18 12.57 -1.25
C VAL A 433 20.14 11.72 0.00
N SER A 434 19.83 12.31 1.15
CA SER A 434 19.79 11.59 2.42
C SER A 434 18.53 11.89 3.22
N ALA A 435 18.19 10.95 4.09
CA ALA A 435 17.22 11.11 5.17
C ALA A 435 17.77 10.48 6.45
N GLU A 436 17.29 10.95 7.60
CA GLU A 436 17.71 10.49 8.92
C GLU A 436 16.47 10.22 9.78
N GLU A 437 16.52 9.13 10.54
CA GLU A 437 15.46 8.67 11.43
C GLU A 437 16.06 8.31 12.80
N SER A 438 15.34 8.63 13.88
CA SER A 438 15.71 8.17 15.23
C SER A 438 14.91 6.92 15.58
N VAL A 439 15.60 5.85 15.99
CA VAL A 439 15.00 4.54 16.20
C VAL A 439 15.33 4.01 17.59
N SER A 440 14.31 3.75 18.40
CA SER A 440 14.46 3.16 19.73
C SER A 440 14.23 1.66 19.70
N LEU A 441 15.23 0.87 20.09
CA LEU A 441 15.11 -0.57 20.30
C LEU A 441 14.86 -0.84 21.79
N THR A 442 13.59 -1.01 22.17
CA THR A 442 13.18 -1.20 23.57
C THR A 442 13.12 -2.68 23.94
N THR A 443 14.20 -3.23 24.50
CA THR A 443 14.24 -4.62 24.95
C THR A 443 13.78 -4.82 26.39
N VAL A 444 13.87 -3.79 27.24
CA VAL A 444 13.50 -3.84 28.66
C VAL A 444 12.37 -2.86 28.95
N THR A 445 11.30 -3.38 29.53
CA THR A 445 10.20 -2.59 30.10
C THR A 445 9.90 -3.05 31.53
N TRP A 446 9.13 -2.26 32.27
CA TRP A 446 8.76 -2.54 33.65
C TRP A 446 7.25 -2.47 33.82
N SER A 447 6.68 -3.43 34.55
CA SER A 447 5.30 -3.33 35.04
C SER A 447 5.27 -3.15 36.55
N ALA A 448 4.29 -2.36 37.00
CA ALA A 448 4.08 -2.10 38.42
C ALA A 448 3.42 -3.31 39.11
N GLY A 449 3.93 -3.70 40.28
CA GLY A 449 3.26 -4.66 41.14
C GLY A 449 1.97 -4.08 41.76
N GLU A 450 1.11 -4.97 42.27
CA GLU A 450 -0.23 -4.61 42.74
C GLU A 450 -0.23 -3.55 43.86
N LYS A 451 0.76 -3.58 44.77
CA LYS A 451 0.88 -2.58 45.85
C LYS A 451 1.00 -1.15 45.33
N LEU A 452 1.72 -0.95 44.21
CA LEU A 452 1.85 0.38 43.61
C LEU A 452 0.55 0.80 42.91
N LYS A 453 -0.15 -0.12 42.25
CA LYS A 453 -1.46 0.17 41.64
C LYS A 453 -2.46 0.62 42.70
N ASP A 454 -2.51 -0.06 43.85
CA ASP A 454 -3.35 0.32 44.99
C ASP A 454 -2.92 1.64 45.62
N ALA A 455 -1.61 1.85 45.79
CA ALA A 455 -1.10 3.13 46.29
C ALA A 455 -1.43 4.28 45.32
N ARG A 456 -1.28 4.10 44.01
CA ARG A 456 -1.68 5.11 43.00
C ARG A 456 -3.14 5.49 43.11
N LYS A 457 -4.05 4.52 43.31
CA LYS A 457 -5.48 4.77 43.54
C LYS A 457 -5.73 5.56 44.82
N ARG A 458 -5.09 5.18 45.93
CA ARG A 458 -5.25 5.88 47.23
C ARG A 458 -4.61 7.28 47.24
N CYS A 459 -3.46 7.42 46.59
CA CYS A 459 -2.60 8.59 46.64
C CYS A 459 -2.89 9.62 45.55
N ASN A 460 -3.72 9.27 44.56
CA ASN A 460 -4.25 10.18 43.55
C ASN A 460 -5.78 10.03 43.39
N PRO A 461 -6.59 10.31 44.42
CA PRO A 461 -8.04 10.20 44.30
C PRO A 461 -8.61 11.08 43.17
N PHE A 462 -7.99 12.25 42.95
CA PHE A 462 -8.37 13.18 41.88
C PHE A 462 -7.92 12.72 40.49
N TYR A 463 -6.92 11.84 40.39
CA TYR A 463 -6.48 11.28 39.11
C TYR A 463 -7.50 10.30 38.54
N ALA A 464 -8.12 9.47 39.39
CA ALA A 464 -9.23 8.62 38.97
C ALA A 464 -10.37 9.47 38.37
N GLU A 465 -10.71 10.59 39.01
CA GLU A 465 -11.72 11.53 38.51
C GLU A 465 -11.34 12.15 37.15
N VAL A 466 -10.06 12.51 36.95
CA VAL A 466 -9.55 13.01 35.66
C VAL A 466 -9.56 11.92 34.59
N ASN A 467 -9.10 10.72 34.91
CA ASN A 467 -9.05 9.58 33.99
C ASN A 467 -10.46 9.15 33.54
N ASP A 468 -11.40 9.04 34.47
CA ASP A 468 -12.79 8.70 34.18
C ASP A 468 -13.45 9.77 33.31
N SER A 469 -13.20 11.06 33.59
CA SER A 469 -13.71 12.16 32.77
C SER A 469 -13.12 12.16 31.36
N LEU A 470 -11.83 11.80 31.21
CA LEU A 470 -11.17 11.66 29.92
C LEU A 470 -11.75 10.47 29.12
N TRP A 471 -12.04 9.37 29.80
CA TRP A 471 -12.65 8.18 29.21
C TRP A 471 -14.05 8.49 28.66
N HIS A 472 -14.91 9.13 29.46
CA HIS A 472 -16.24 9.55 29.01
C HIS A 472 -16.18 10.53 27.83
N LEU A 473 -15.26 11.49 27.85
CA LEU A 473 -15.07 12.39 26.71
C LEU A 473 -14.65 11.63 25.45
N THR A 474 -13.72 10.67 25.58
CA THR A 474 -13.24 9.85 24.46
C THR A 474 -14.37 9.00 23.88
N GLU A 475 -15.16 8.35 24.74
CA GLU A 475 -16.35 7.57 24.35
C GLU A 475 -17.33 8.43 23.54
N LYS A 476 -17.65 9.64 24.03
CA LYS A 476 -18.57 10.57 23.33
C LYS A 476 -18.02 11.10 22.01
N LEU A 477 -16.71 11.37 21.93
CA LEU A 477 -16.06 11.78 20.69
C LEU A 477 -16.01 10.64 19.66
N SER A 478 -15.77 9.41 20.11
CA SER A 478 -15.83 8.21 19.26
C SER A 478 -17.25 7.97 18.75
N ASP A 479 -18.27 8.11 19.60
CA ASP A 479 -19.67 8.01 19.19
C ASP A 479 -20.02 9.10 18.16
N LEU A 480 -19.62 10.36 18.39
CA LEU A 480 -19.85 11.45 17.44
C LEU A 480 -19.20 11.19 16.08
N LYS A 481 -17.96 10.70 16.07
CA LYS A 481 -17.22 10.38 14.83
C LYS A 481 -17.94 9.33 13.97
N ASN A 482 -18.72 8.47 14.59
CA ASN A 482 -19.44 7.37 13.94
C ASN A 482 -20.89 7.73 13.56
N ARG A 483 -21.36 8.95 13.84
CA ARG A 483 -22.73 9.39 13.51
C ARG A 483 -22.81 10.07 12.13
N PRO A 484 -23.98 10.04 11.47
CA PRO A 484 -24.23 10.81 10.25
C PRO A 484 -24.06 12.32 10.48
N ASP A 485 -23.49 13.01 9.50
CA ASP A 485 -23.30 14.47 9.49
C ASP A 485 -24.55 15.17 8.91
N PRO A 486 -25.12 16.22 9.55
CA PRO A 486 -24.70 16.83 10.80
C PRO A 486 -25.17 16.08 12.06
N PRO A 487 -24.36 16.09 13.14
CA PRO A 487 -24.77 15.49 14.40
C PRO A 487 -25.90 16.28 15.07
N TYR A 488 -26.79 15.58 15.79
CA TYR A 488 -27.85 16.22 16.56
C TYR A 488 -27.28 17.17 17.64
N GLU A 489 -27.91 18.32 17.84
CA GLU A 489 -27.48 19.35 18.81
C GLU A 489 -27.29 18.79 20.24
N ARG A 490 -28.11 17.82 20.64
CA ARG A 490 -27.97 17.12 21.93
C ARG A 490 -26.63 16.41 22.08
N ALA A 491 -26.13 15.76 21.03
CA ALA A 491 -24.84 15.07 21.06
C ALA A 491 -23.67 16.04 21.24
N VAL A 492 -23.75 17.21 20.60
CA VAL A 492 -22.75 18.28 20.76
C VAL A 492 -22.79 18.83 22.19
N ARG A 493 -23.99 19.04 22.77
CA ARG A 493 -24.14 19.49 24.17
C ARG A 493 -23.58 18.48 25.18
N GLU A 494 -23.77 17.19 24.95
CA GLU A 494 -23.19 16.13 25.78
C GLU A 494 -21.65 16.18 25.77
N ILE A 495 -21.02 16.43 24.61
CA ILE A 495 -19.57 16.60 24.51
C ILE A 495 -19.11 17.83 25.29
N VAL A 496 -19.79 18.97 25.14
CA VAL A 496 -19.48 20.19 25.90
C VAL A 496 -19.54 19.92 27.40
N HIS A 497 -20.54 19.18 27.86
CA HIS A 497 -20.67 18.79 29.27
C HIS A 497 -19.49 17.92 29.75
N GLU A 498 -19.07 16.93 28.97
CA GLU A 498 -17.92 16.09 29.32
C GLU A 498 -16.59 16.88 29.29
N VAL A 499 -16.45 17.84 28.38
CA VAL A 499 -15.31 18.78 28.38
C VAL A 499 -15.30 19.60 29.67
N GLU A 500 -16.43 20.16 30.11
CA GLU A 500 -16.52 20.89 31.37
C GLU A 500 -16.22 20.02 32.59
N ARG A 501 -16.70 18.77 32.59
CA ARG A 501 -16.41 17.79 33.65
C ARG A 501 -14.92 17.51 33.75
N LEU A 502 -14.26 17.23 32.62
CA LEU A 502 -12.81 17.06 32.56
C LEU A 502 -12.07 18.31 33.04
N GLN A 503 -12.49 19.49 32.60
CA GLN A 503 -11.89 20.76 33.04
C GLN A 503 -11.99 20.96 34.56
N LYS A 504 -13.13 20.64 35.17
CA LYS A 504 -13.32 20.70 36.63
C LYS A 504 -12.44 19.69 37.35
N ALA A 505 -12.33 18.46 36.84
CA ALA A 505 -11.45 17.43 37.40
C ALA A 505 -9.98 17.88 37.35
N VAL A 506 -9.53 18.46 36.23
CA VAL A 506 -8.17 19.01 36.08
C VAL A 506 -7.90 20.15 37.07
N VAL A 507 -8.87 21.05 37.29
CA VAL A 507 -8.72 22.14 38.28
C VAL A 507 -8.59 21.60 39.71
N ARG A 508 -9.40 20.60 40.07
CA ARG A 508 -9.29 19.95 41.39
C ARG A 508 -7.94 19.28 41.56
N TYR A 509 -7.48 18.58 40.54
CA TYR A 509 -6.16 17.95 40.51
C TYR A 509 -5.03 18.98 40.65
N SER A 510 -5.06 20.06 39.88
CA SER A 510 -4.03 21.10 39.91
C SER A 510 -3.95 21.76 41.28
N HIS A 511 -5.11 22.08 41.88
CA HIS A 511 -5.18 22.66 43.23
C HIS A 511 -4.65 21.70 44.30
N ALA A 512 -5.06 20.43 44.26
CA ALA A 512 -4.61 19.42 45.22
C ALA A 512 -3.10 19.13 45.10
N GLY A 513 -2.55 19.22 43.89
CA GLY A 513 -1.12 19.03 43.62
C GLY A 513 -0.23 20.26 43.82
N GLY A 514 -0.81 21.42 44.14
CA GLY A 514 -0.07 22.68 44.20
C GLY A 514 0.53 23.10 42.84
N GLN A 515 -0.08 22.67 41.74
CA GLN A 515 0.35 22.96 40.37
C GLN A 515 -0.59 23.95 39.69
N THR A 516 -0.09 24.63 38.67
CA THR A 516 -0.94 25.41 37.77
C THR A 516 -1.74 24.51 36.84
N ARG A 517 -2.90 24.98 36.38
CA ARG A 517 -3.73 24.26 35.41
C ARG A 517 -2.97 23.92 34.13
N SER A 518 -2.11 24.82 33.66
CA SER A 518 -1.29 24.63 32.46
C SER A 518 -0.27 23.50 32.63
N GLU A 519 0.34 23.38 33.80
CA GLU A 519 1.28 22.29 34.10
C GLU A 519 0.58 20.92 34.13
N THR A 520 -0.63 20.86 34.70
CA THR A 520 -1.43 19.62 34.69
C THR A 520 -1.86 19.23 33.27
N TRP A 521 -2.26 20.19 32.42
CA TRP A 521 -2.57 19.90 31.02
C TRP A 521 -1.37 19.43 30.23
N ARG A 522 -0.19 20.02 30.46
CA ARG A 522 1.07 19.56 29.86
C ARG A 522 1.37 18.11 30.25
N GLN A 523 1.18 17.77 31.53
CA GLN A 523 1.39 16.41 32.03
C GLN A 523 0.39 15.38 31.47
N LEU A 524 -0.86 15.79 31.17
CA LEU A 524 -1.84 14.94 30.50
C LEU A 524 -1.52 14.73 29.00
N GLY A 525 -0.84 15.69 28.38
CA GLY A 525 -0.35 15.59 27.00
C GLY A 525 0.83 14.63 26.85
N ASN A 526 1.65 14.45 27.90
CA ASN A 526 2.81 13.58 27.90
C ASN A 526 2.48 12.16 28.40
N ARG A 527 2.77 11.13 27.59
CA ARG A 527 2.61 9.73 28.00
C ARG A 527 3.55 9.40 29.17
N GLY A 528 3.04 8.76 30.22
CA GLY A 528 3.82 8.29 31.37
C GLY A 528 3.97 9.26 32.56
N GLU A 529 3.60 10.54 32.42
CA GLU A 529 3.57 11.49 33.55
C GLU A 529 2.27 11.35 34.34
N LEU A 530 1.14 11.72 33.72
CA LEU A 530 -0.20 11.43 34.25
C LEU A 530 -0.92 10.35 33.46
N ARG A 531 -0.69 10.17 32.16
CA ARG A 531 -1.35 9.06 31.43
C ARG A 531 -0.77 7.70 31.86
N SER A 532 -1.64 6.77 32.25
CA SER A 532 -1.29 5.36 32.46
C SER A 532 -0.49 4.83 31.26
N ILE A 533 0.58 4.09 31.54
CA ILE A 533 1.38 3.37 30.56
C ILE A 533 0.74 2.04 30.18
N ASP A 534 -0.11 1.49 31.07
CA ASP A 534 -0.89 0.31 30.77
C ASP A 534 -1.94 0.69 29.71
N PRO A 535 -2.00 -0.01 28.55
CA PRO A 535 -3.10 0.18 27.62
C PRO A 535 -4.39 -0.08 28.39
N VAL A 536 -5.34 0.84 28.26
CA VAL A 536 -6.72 0.55 28.68
C VAL A 536 -7.11 -0.72 27.93
N SER A 537 -7.55 -1.74 28.66
CA SER A 537 -8.07 -2.98 28.07
C SER A 537 -8.93 -2.61 26.87
N SER A 538 -8.57 -3.13 25.69
CA SER A 538 -9.27 -2.81 24.45
C SER A 538 -10.77 -2.82 24.68
N PRO A 539 -11.54 -1.90 24.09
CA PRO A 539 -12.99 -2.05 24.07
C PRO A 539 -13.29 -3.48 23.61
N LEU A 540 -14.26 -4.13 24.27
CA LEU A 540 -14.85 -5.39 23.83
C LEU A 540 -14.83 -5.39 22.30
N SER A 541 -14.09 -6.33 21.72
CA SER A 541 -13.98 -6.46 20.27
C SER A 541 -15.40 -6.45 19.68
N LEU A 542 -15.72 -5.37 18.96
CA LEU A 542 -16.98 -5.22 18.23
C LEU A 542 -17.04 -6.17 17.02
N SER A 543 -16.05 -7.05 16.84
CA SER A 543 -16.11 -8.22 15.95
C SER A 543 -17.14 -9.26 16.40
N ARG A 544 -17.84 -9.06 17.54
CA ARG A 544 -19.03 -9.81 17.92
C ARG A 544 -20.33 -9.02 17.72
N MET A 545 -20.50 -8.35 16.58
CA MET A 545 -21.82 -8.18 15.99
C MET A 545 -21.98 -9.22 14.87
N ARG A 546 -22.30 -10.46 15.26
CA ARG A 546 -22.95 -11.38 14.32
C ARG A 546 -24.39 -10.91 14.17
N LEU A 547 -24.81 -10.71 12.92
CA LEU A 547 -26.22 -10.57 12.55
C LEU A 547 -27.02 -11.74 13.16
N PRO A 548 -28.24 -11.52 13.68
CA PRO A 548 -29.09 -12.62 14.10
C PRO A 548 -29.37 -13.50 12.89
N SER A 549 -29.01 -14.77 12.97
CA SER A 549 -29.49 -15.78 12.04
C SER A 549 -31.01 -15.82 12.12
N VAL A 550 -31.65 -15.49 11.01
CA VAL A 550 -33.10 -15.64 10.80
C VAL A 550 -33.45 -17.10 11.08
N THR A 551 -34.27 -17.30 12.11
CA THR A 551 -34.92 -18.58 12.40
C THR A 551 -36.23 -18.63 11.60
N HIS A 552 -36.23 -19.41 10.53
CA HIS A 552 -37.37 -20.14 9.95
C HIS A 552 -36.78 -21.51 9.62
N GLY A 553 -37.22 -22.65 10.14
CA GLY A 553 -38.58 -23.10 10.41
C GLY A 553 -38.83 -24.29 9.49
N GLN A 554 -38.76 -25.51 10.03
CA GLN A 554 -39.35 -26.78 9.55
C GLN A 554 -38.79 -27.93 10.43
N ASP A 555 -39.60 -28.42 11.38
CA ASP A 555 -40.35 -29.68 11.32
C ASP A 555 -39.48 -30.90 11.71
N ARG A 556 -39.62 -31.45 12.92
CA ARG A 556 -40.56 -32.53 13.31
C ARG A 556 -40.46 -33.79 12.43
N GLU A 557 -39.74 -34.79 12.93
CA GLU A 557 -40.05 -36.24 12.89
C GLU A 557 -39.13 -36.92 13.93
N ARG A 558 -39.64 -37.43 15.08
CA ARG A 558 -39.99 -38.85 15.37
C ARG A 558 -38.98 -39.84 14.74
N SER A 559 -38.25 -40.68 15.48
CA SER A 559 -38.67 -41.74 16.42
C SER A 559 -37.48 -42.14 17.33
N GLU A 560 -37.64 -42.43 18.64
CA GLU A 560 -37.72 -43.80 19.24
C GLU A 560 -36.66 -44.76 18.67
N THR A 561 -35.76 -45.45 19.40
CA THR A 561 -35.71 -46.11 20.73
C THR A 561 -34.21 -46.35 21.03
N GLU A 562 -33.64 -46.34 22.24
CA GLU A 562 -33.86 -47.11 23.48
C GLU A 562 -33.15 -46.40 24.64
#